data_AF-A0A1A3L2S1-F1
#
_entry.id   AF-A0A1A3L2S1-F1
#
_cell.length_a   1.000
_cell.length_b   1.000
_cell.length_c   1.000
_cell.angle_alpha   90.00
_cell.angle_beta   90.00
_cell.angle_gamma   90.00
#
_symmetry.space_group_name_H-M   'P 1'
#
loop_
_entity.id
_entity.type
_entity.pdbx_description
1 polymer ?
#
loop_
_entity_poly.entity_id
_entity_poly.type
_entity_poly.pdbx_seq_one_letter_code
_entity_poly.pdbx_strand_id
1 'polypeptide(L)'
;MNTPDDLTPSERIQAILTQAVAGLDPIDREERIAWCQANDEHGVRMQLDGDLRIFNWGGRVLAMVHQDVLLGTGPIEASFVPAVPDDPRELM
;
A
#
# COMPACT_ATOMS: atom_id res chain seq x y z
N MET A 1 -18.30 -17.59 7.59
CA MET A 1 -17.10 -17.81 6.76
C MET A 1 -17.32 -16.98 5.52
N ASN A 2 -16.76 -15.76 5.45
CA ASN A 2 -16.93 -14.90 4.28
C ASN A 2 -16.06 -15.47 3.16
N THR A 3 -16.70 -15.92 2.07
CA THR A 3 -16.02 -16.18 0.81
C THR A 3 -15.39 -14.88 0.30
N PRO A 4 -14.24 -14.92 -0.40
CA PRO A 4 -13.58 -13.72 -0.96
C PRO A 4 -14.46 -12.92 -1.95
N ASP A 5 -15.60 -13.49 -2.34
CA ASP A 5 -16.63 -12.92 -3.20
C ASP A 5 -17.51 -11.84 -2.53
N ASP A 6 -17.55 -11.77 -1.18
CA ASP A 6 -18.43 -10.85 -0.44
C ASP A 6 -17.69 -9.62 0.13
N LEU A 7 -16.40 -9.46 -0.16
CA LEU A 7 -15.63 -8.34 0.39
C LEU A 7 -16.10 -7.02 -0.20
N THR A 8 -16.53 -6.11 0.69
CA THR A 8 -16.81 -4.73 0.30
C THR A 8 -15.53 -4.03 -0.18
N PRO A 9 -15.64 -2.96 -0.98
CA PRO A 9 -14.47 -2.19 -1.41
C PRO A 9 -13.59 -1.72 -0.24
N SER A 10 -14.21 -1.36 0.90
CA SER A 10 -13.49 -0.96 2.11
C SER A 10 -12.68 -2.12 2.72
N GLU A 11 -13.24 -3.33 2.75
CA GLU A 11 -12.53 -4.53 3.24
C GLU A 11 -11.38 -4.92 2.30
N ARG A 12 -11.58 -4.76 0.99
CA ARG A 12 -10.52 -4.97 -0.01
C ARG A 12 -9.37 -3.98 0.18
N ILE A 13 -9.68 -2.69 0.37
CA ILE A 13 -8.67 -1.67 0.68
C ILE A 13 -7.93 -2.04 1.96
N GLN A 14 -8.64 -2.41 3.04
CA GLN A 14 -8.01 -2.80 4.29
C GLN A 14 -7.08 -4.01 4.12
N ALA A 15 -7.48 -5.02 3.35
CA ALA A 15 -6.66 -6.18 3.05
C ALA A 15 -5.38 -5.80 2.29
N ILE A 16 -5.49 -4.95 1.26
CA ILE A 16 -4.34 -4.43 0.50
C ILE A 16 -3.38 -3.68 1.42
N LEU A 17 -3.89 -2.76 2.24
CA LEU A 17 -3.06 -1.98 3.16
C LEU A 17 -2.38 -2.86 4.22
N THR A 18 -3.09 -3.87 4.72
CA THR A 18 -2.54 -4.81 5.71
C THR A 18 -1.40 -5.62 5.10
N GLN A 19 -1.58 -6.14 3.88
CA GLN A 19 -0.53 -6.86 3.16
C GLN A 19 0.65 -5.97 2.79
N ALA A 20 0.40 -4.73 2.33
CA ALA A 20 1.46 -3.78 2.00
C ALA A 20 2.32 -3.46 3.21
N VAL A 21 1.70 -3.16 4.35
CA VAL A 21 2.42 -2.85 5.60
C VAL A 21 3.14 -4.08 6.15
N ALA A 22 2.56 -5.27 6.04
CA ALA A 22 3.21 -6.52 6.47
C ALA A 22 4.43 -6.91 5.61
N GLY A 23 4.46 -6.46 4.35
CA GLY A 23 5.59 -6.66 3.44
C GLY A 23 6.71 -5.61 3.55
N LEU A 24 6.53 -4.57 4.37
CA LEU A 24 7.57 -3.57 4.60
C LEU A 24 8.68 -4.11 5.50
N ASP A 25 9.90 -3.72 5.19
CA ASP A 25 11.01 -3.83 6.12
C ASP A 25 10.72 -3.01 7.40
N PRO A 26 11.05 -3.52 8.60
CA PRO A 26 10.83 -2.80 9.85
C PRO A 26 11.49 -1.42 9.90
N ILE A 27 12.67 -1.23 9.29
CA ILE A 27 13.37 0.05 9.22
C ILE A 27 12.60 1.01 8.32
N ASP A 28 12.16 0.58 7.13
CA ASP A 28 11.33 1.43 6.25
C ASP A 28 10.02 1.83 6.94
N ARG A 29 9.44 0.93 7.73
CA ARG A 29 8.25 1.23 8.54
C ARG A 29 8.53 2.32 9.57
N GLU A 30 9.66 2.27 10.28
CA GLU A 30 10.06 3.30 11.25
C GLU A 30 10.33 4.65 10.57
N GLU A 31 11.04 4.65 9.45
CA GLU A 31 11.31 5.86 8.63
C GLU A 31 10.01 6.53 8.17
N ARG A 32 9.03 5.75 7.70
CA ARG A 32 7.71 6.27 7.32
C ARG A 32 6.97 6.89 8.51
N ILE A 33 7.05 6.28 9.69
CA ILE A 33 6.45 6.82 10.92
C ILE A 33 7.12 8.14 11.31
N ALA A 34 8.45 8.20 11.27
CA ALA A 34 9.20 9.41 11.56
C ALA A 34 8.86 10.54 10.57
N TRP A 35 8.73 10.21 9.28
CA TRP A 35 8.29 11.16 8.26
C TRP A 35 6.88 11.68 8.54
N CYS A 36 5.94 10.80 8.87
CA CYS A 36 4.57 11.21 9.22
C CYS A 36 4.55 12.17 10.41
N GLN A 37 5.37 11.93 11.44
CA GLN A 37 5.49 12.80 12.61
C GLN A 37 6.09 14.16 12.26
N ALA A 38 7.12 14.18 11.40
CA ALA A 38 7.80 15.41 11.01
C ALA A 38 6.94 16.33 10.13
N ASN A 39 6.00 15.77 9.37
CA ASN A 39 5.19 16.50 8.39
C ASN A 39 3.72 16.70 8.81
N ASP A 40 3.32 16.26 10.02
CA ASP A 40 1.92 16.25 10.49
C ASP A 40 0.97 15.46 9.55
N GLU A 41 1.54 14.54 8.76
CA GLU A 41 0.81 13.78 7.76
C GLU A 41 0.58 12.35 8.26
N HIS A 42 -0.52 12.19 9.00
CA HIS A 42 -0.89 10.91 9.59
C HIS A 42 -1.74 10.04 8.64
N GLY A 43 -1.40 8.76 8.60
CA GLY A 43 -2.18 7.72 7.92
C GLY A 43 -1.85 7.53 6.44
N VAL A 44 -2.57 6.62 5.82
CA VAL A 44 -2.43 6.32 4.38
C VAL A 44 -3.34 7.25 3.58
N ARG A 45 -2.80 7.88 2.54
CA ARG A 45 -3.54 8.70 1.58
C ARG A 45 -3.74 7.92 0.29
N MET A 46 -4.97 7.91 -0.21
CA MET A 46 -5.28 7.35 -1.53
C MET A 46 -5.34 8.47 -2.56
N GLN A 47 -4.55 8.37 -3.61
CA GLN A 47 -4.61 9.21 -4.81
C GLN A 47 -5.22 8.41 -5.97
N LEU A 48 -6.00 9.10 -6.80
CA LEU A 48 -6.63 8.55 -7.99
C LEU A 48 -5.83 8.99 -9.22
N ASP A 49 -5.49 8.05 -10.10
CA ASP A 49 -4.88 8.32 -11.41
C ASP A 49 -5.57 7.44 -12.46
N GLY A 50 -6.63 7.97 -13.08
CA GLY A 50 -7.54 7.18 -13.92
C GLY A 50 -8.12 5.98 -13.15
N ASP A 51 -7.88 4.79 -13.68
CA ASP A 51 -8.28 3.52 -13.04
C ASP A 51 -7.27 3.03 -11.99
N LEU A 52 -6.14 3.72 -11.79
CA LEU A 52 -5.17 3.38 -10.75
C LEU A 52 -5.54 4.03 -9.41
N ARG A 53 -5.30 3.29 -8.33
CA ARG A 53 -5.39 3.74 -6.93
C ARG A 53 -4.02 3.64 -6.32
N ILE A 54 -3.44 4.78 -5.97
CA ILE A 54 -2.10 4.90 -5.42
C ILE A 54 -2.24 5.18 -3.92
N PHE A 55 -1.75 4.26 -3.09
CA PHE A 55 -1.71 4.45 -1.65
C PHE A 55 -0.34 4.98 -1.25
N ASN A 56 -0.30 6.12 -0.58
CA ASN A 56 0.90 6.78 -0.10
C ASN A 56 0.92 6.77 1.43
N TRP A 57 2.08 6.49 2.01
CA TRP A 57 2.29 6.55 3.45
C TRP A 57 3.75 6.90 3.77
N GLY A 58 3.97 7.84 4.69
CA GLY A 58 5.31 8.28 5.06
C GLY A 58 6.10 8.91 3.92
N GLY A 59 5.43 9.70 3.07
CA GLY A 59 6.05 10.37 1.91
C GLY A 59 6.41 9.46 0.75
N ARG A 60 6.09 8.16 0.82
CA ARG A 60 6.45 7.13 -0.18
C ARG A 60 5.21 6.37 -0.64
N VAL A 61 5.24 5.83 -1.86
CA VAL A 61 4.22 4.88 -2.33
C VAL A 61 4.27 3.62 -1.46
N LEU A 62 3.10 3.16 -1.03
CA LEU A 62 2.91 1.94 -0.25
C LEU A 62 2.35 0.81 -1.12
N ALA A 63 1.36 1.11 -1.96
CA ALA A 63 0.77 0.14 -2.89
C ALA A 63 0.13 0.84 -4.08
N MET A 64 0.05 0.14 -5.20
CA MET A 64 -0.69 0.57 -6.38
C MET A 64 -1.61 -0.56 -6.84
N VAL A 65 -2.89 -0.25 -7.02
CA VAL A 65 -3.89 -1.23 -7.44
C VAL A 65 -4.81 -0.66 -8.51
N HIS A 66 -5.23 -1.50 -9.45
CA HIS A 66 -6.25 -1.13 -10.42
C HIS A 66 -7.63 -1.07 -9.74
N GLN A 67 -8.52 -0.22 -10.23
CA GLN A 67 -9.87 -0.04 -9.72
C GLN A 67 -10.66 -1.36 -9.73
N ASP A 68 -10.46 -2.20 -10.75
CA ASP A 68 -11.07 -3.52 -10.85
C ASP A 68 -10.69 -4.46 -9.70
N VAL A 69 -9.54 -4.27 -9.05
CA VAL A 69 -9.16 -5.08 -7.88
C VAL A 69 -10.03 -4.72 -6.68
N LEU A 70 -10.43 -3.45 -6.57
CA LEU A 70 -11.30 -2.94 -5.50
C LEU A 70 -12.78 -3.22 -5.72
N LEU A 71 -13.21 -3.26 -6.99
CA LEU A 71 -14.61 -3.43 -7.38
C LEU A 71 -14.96 -4.84 -7.85
N GLY A 72 -13.96 -5.64 -8.20
CA GLY A 72 -14.14 -7.00 -8.70
C GLY A 72 -14.36 -8.00 -7.58
N THR A 73 -14.81 -9.20 -7.96
CA THR A 73 -15.01 -10.34 -7.04
C THR A 73 -13.82 -11.31 -7.04
N GLY A 74 -12.83 -11.08 -7.91
CA GLY A 74 -11.62 -11.90 -8.03
C GLY A 74 -10.62 -11.74 -6.87
N PRO A 75 -9.55 -12.55 -6.87
CA PRO A 75 -8.47 -12.45 -5.89
C PRO A 75 -7.83 -11.06 -5.90
N ILE A 76 -7.33 -10.63 -4.73
CA ILE A 76 -6.64 -9.34 -4.60
C ILE A 76 -5.24 -9.51 -5.18
N GLU A 77 -5.06 -9.08 -6.43
CA GLU A 77 -3.75 -8.97 -7.08
C GLU A 77 -3.23 -7.53 -6.93
N ALA A 78 -2.48 -7.29 -5.86
CA ALA A 78 -1.84 -6.00 -5.61
C ALA A 78 -0.33 -6.08 -5.89
N SER A 79 0.19 -5.08 -6.61
CA SER A 79 1.63 -4.90 -6.74
C SER A 79 2.12 -4.01 -5.62
N PHE A 80 2.91 -4.60 -4.71
CA PHE A 80 3.57 -3.89 -3.64
C PHE A 80 4.93 -3.41 -4.13
N VAL A 81 5.27 -2.15 -3.87
CA VAL A 81 6.60 -1.64 -4.19
C VAL A 81 7.55 -2.26 -3.16
N PRO A 82 8.50 -3.15 -3.55
CA PRO A 82 9.50 -3.62 -2.61
C PRO A 82 10.26 -2.40 -2.07
N ALA A 83 10.65 -2.45 -0.79
CA ALA A 83 11.54 -1.44 -0.22
C ALA A 83 12.72 -1.27 -1.18
N VAL A 84 12.77 -0.13 -1.88
CA VAL A 84 13.91 0.17 -2.75
C VAL A 84 15.07 0.38 -1.78
N PRO A 85 16.17 -0.39 -1.89
CA PRO A 85 17.31 -0.18 -1.02
C PRO A 85 17.77 1.28 -1.17
N ASP A 86 17.90 1.96 -0.03
CA ASP A 86 18.30 3.37 0.01
C ASP A 86 19.72 3.59 -0.57
N ASP A 87 20.51 2.51 -0.71
CA ASP A 87 21.85 2.54 -1.32
C ASP A 87 21.85 1.96 -2.75
N PRO A 88 22.20 2.74 -3.79
CA PRO A 88 22.33 2.24 -5.17
C PRO A 88 23.45 1.19 -5.34
N ARG A 89 24.22 0.93 -4.29
CA ARG A 89 25.29 -0.08 -4.25
C ARG A 89 24.78 -1.49 -3.97
N GLU A 90 23.55 -1.66 -3.49
CA GLU A 90 22.95 -2.97 -3.24
C GLU A 90 22.32 -3.61 -4.50
N LEU A 91 22.36 -2.89 -5.63
CA LEU A 91 21.90 -3.33 -6.95
C LEU A 91 23.04 -3.89 -7.84
N MET A 92 24.27 -3.98 -7.32
CA MET A 92 25.47 -4.42 -8.05
C MET A 92 25.89 -5.85 -7.70
#